data_AF-A0A7M5X752-F1
#
_entry.id   AF-A0A7M5X752-F1
#
_cell.length_a   1.000
_cell.length_b   1.000
_cell.length_c   1.000
_cell.angle_alpha   90.00
_cell.angle_beta   90.00
_cell.angle_gamma   90.00
#
_symmetry.space_group_name_H-M   'P 1'
#
loop_
_entity.id
_entity.type
_entity.pdbx_description
1 polymer ?
#
loop_
_entity_poly.entity_id
_entity_poly.type
_entity_poly.pdbx_seq_one_letter_code
_entity_poly.pdbx_strand_id
1 'polypeptide(L)'
;FVAIQSQRLLQGSAQGQPRQLNDSTITRQLDDDIPDGDSVVDEEEDSSQYGNDVTILDLLDNVGVVHELSAQLDDYQNRWYLRLAQWLSKERLISTTKFDHLERAFHGGGSPTLAWLNANKVYHPDDAISKLKECAVKHRRGDVMKIIDHVADDLRMSVLSLQVQHQIADLLDQTIVGASNWESFASHFGFDYSSLKMFRAERTKPGDFSPTKWLLELCRNENPSLTVNHLIRWAKKAGRNDVVKTIKVFLSKR
;
A
#
# COMPACT_ATOMS: atom_id res chain seq x y z
N PHE A 1 37.61 12.00 -58.14
CA PHE A 1 37.53 11.21 -59.39
C PHE A 1 37.29 9.76 -59.01
N VAL A 2 36.17 9.18 -59.49
CA VAL A 2 35.81 7.74 -59.61
C VAL A 2 35.68 6.96 -58.27
N ALA A 3 34.52 6.58 -57.72
CA ALA A 3 33.30 5.88 -58.19
C ALA A 3 33.46 4.36 -58.41
N ILE A 4 33.00 3.52 -57.46
CA ILE A 4 32.49 2.13 -57.65
C ILE A 4 31.50 1.86 -56.49
N GLN A 5 30.18 2.03 -56.65
CA GLN A 5 29.16 1.04 -57.07
C GLN A 5 29.09 -0.27 -56.24
N SER A 6 27.98 -0.46 -55.50
CA SER A 6 27.53 -1.76 -55.01
C SER A 6 26.01 -1.90 -55.25
N GLN A 7 25.64 -2.88 -56.07
CA GLN A 7 24.29 -3.29 -56.47
C GLN A 7 23.62 -4.05 -55.30
N ARG A 8 22.41 -3.69 -54.84
CA ARG A 8 21.07 -4.15 -55.29
C ARG A 8 20.95 -5.65 -55.61
N LEU A 9 20.39 -6.42 -54.68
CA LEU A 9 19.64 -7.67 -54.90
C LEU A 9 18.62 -7.87 -53.77
N LEU A 10 17.37 -7.46 -53.95
CA LEU A 10 16.20 -8.02 -53.26
C LEU A 10 14.97 -7.87 -54.17
N GLN A 11 14.63 -8.96 -54.88
CA GLN A 11 13.29 -9.20 -55.41
C GLN A 11 12.84 -10.56 -54.87
N GLY A 12 11.94 -10.53 -53.90
CA GLY A 12 11.22 -11.69 -53.39
C GLY A 12 9.73 -11.43 -53.56
N SER A 13 9.15 -12.05 -54.59
CA SER A 13 7.76 -11.92 -54.99
C SER A 13 6.82 -12.57 -53.98
N ALA A 14 5.81 -11.82 -53.51
CA ALA A 14 4.67 -12.33 -52.77
C ALA A 14 3.46 -12.45 -53.71
N GLN A 15 3.09 -13.68 -54.05
CA GLN A 15 1.75 -14.13 -54.44
C GLN A 15 1.42 -15.25 -53.44
N GLY A 16 0.36 -15.25 -52.65
CA GLY A 16 -1.01 -14.87 -52.91
C GLY A 16 -1.83 -16.16 -52.97
N GLN A 17 -2.51 -16.54 -51.88
CA GLN A 17 -3.83 -17.18 -51.92
C GLN A 17 -4.45 -17.34 -50.51
N PRO A 18 -5.73 -16.99 -50.32
CA PRO A 18 -6.47 -17.22 -49.08
C PRO A 18 -7.14 -18.60 -49.11
N ARG A 19 -7.07 -19.35 -48.01
CA ARG A 19 -7.84 -20.59 -47.82
C ARG A 19 -8.71 -20.53 -46.56
N GLN A 20 -9.98 -20.27 -46.85
CA GLN A 20 -11.20 -20.90 -46.32
C GLN A 20 -11.35 -21.11 -44.81
N LEU A 21 -12.26 -20.31 -44.27
CA LEU A 21 -13.01 -20.54 -43.03
C LEU A 21 -13.83 -21.82 -43.17
N ASN A 22 -13.60 -22.78 -42.28
CA ASN A 22 -14.52 -23.89 -42.04
C ASN A 22 -15.45 -23.49 -40.90
N ASP A 23 -16.69 -23.21 -41.28
CA ASP A 23 -17.84 -23.11 -40.42
C ASP A 23 -18.18 -24.52 -39.91
N SER A 24 -18.16 -24.73 -38.61
CA SER A 24 -18.63 -25.96 -37.98
C SER A 24 -19.60 -25.58 -36.87
N THR A 25 -20.84 -25.45 -37.29
CA THR A 25 -22.03 -25.40 -36.45
C THR A 25 -22.10 -26.69 -35.62
N ILE A 26 -21.84 -26.60 -34.32
CA ILE A 26 -22.19 -27.65 -33.35
C ILE A 26 -23.30 -27.08 -32.48
N THR A 27 -24.54 -27.37 -32.88
CA THR A 27 -25.72 -27.32 -32.02
C THR A 27 -25.72 -28.56 -31.13
N ARG A 28 -25.48 -28.38 -29.83
CA ARG A 28 -25.86 -29.35 -28.80
C ARG A 28 -26.88 -28.69 -27.88
N GLN A 29 -28.14 -29.04 -28.10
CA GLN A 29 -29.16 -29.09 -27.06
C GLN A 29 -28.96 -30.38 -26.26
N LEU A 30 -29.15 -30.30 -24.93
CA LEU A 30 -29.51 -31.33 -23.93
C LEU A 30 -29.36 -30.58 -22.60
N ASP A 31 -30.43 -30.00 -22.07
CA ASP A 31 -31.42 -30.62 -21.17
C ASP A 31 -30.88 -30.83 -19.75
N ASP A 32 -31.47 -30.05 -18.84
CA ASP A 32 -31.91 -30.39 -17.49
C ASP A 32 -31.00 -31.19 -16.56
N ASP A 33 -30.50 -30.51 -15.52
CA ASP A 33 -30.64 -30.91 -14.12
C ASP A 33 -29.97 -29.85 -13.22
N ILE A 34 -30.76 -28.90 -12.72
CA ILE A 34 -30.34 -27.97 -11.65
C ILE A 34 -30.70 -28.64 -10.32
N PRO A 35 -29.72 -29.07 -9.49
CA PRO A 35 -30.01 -29.44 -8.12
C PRO A 35 -30.27 -28.17 -7.30
N ASP A 36 -31.51 -28.05 -6.82
CA ASP A 36 -31.86 -27.20 -5.69
C ASP A 36 -31.05 -27.63 -4.46
N GLY A 37 -30.32 -26.69 -3.86
CA GLY A 37 -29.73 -26.88 -2.54
C GLY A 37 -28.28 -26.38 -2.42
N ASP A 38 -28.11 -25.09 -2.15
CA ASP A 38 -27.78 -24.71 -0.78
C ASP A 38 -27.87 -23.19 -0.64
N SER A 39 -28.58 -22.79 0.41
CA SER A 39 -28.62 -21.45 0.95
C SER A 39 -27.20 -21.02 1.30
N VAL A 40 -26.52 -20.35 0.36
CA VAL A 40 -25.34 -19.53 0.67
C VAL A 40 -25.87 -18.42 1.56
N VAL A 41 -25.63 -18.58 2.86
CA VAL A 41 -25.74 -17.50 3.82
C VAL A 41 -24.73 -16.46 3.35
N ASP A 42 -25.22 -15.36 2.78
CA ASP A 42 -24.42 -14.16 2.60
C ASP A 42 -24.02 -13.70 4.00
N GLU A 43 -22.91 -14.24 4.50
CA GLU A 43 -22.16 -13.63 5.57
C GLU A 43 -21.70 -12.29 5.00
N GLU A 44 -22.50 -11.25 5.26
CA GLU A 44 -22.05 -9.87 5.21
C GLU A 44 -20.87 -9.78 6.19
N GLU A 45 -19.67 -10.10 5.69
CA GLU A 45 -18.41 -9.83 6.36
C GLU A 45 -18.42 -8.34 6.68
N ASP A 46 -18.59 -8.06 7.96
CA ASP A 46 -18.56 -6.74 8.57
C ASP A 46 -17.21 -6.09 8.25
N SER A 47 -17.20 -5.37 7.12
CA SER A 47 -16.05 -4.72 6.50
C SER A 47 -15.69 -3.41 7.23
N SER A 48 -16.14 -3.24 8.47
CA SER A 48 -15.79 -2.11 9.32
C SER A 48 -14.44 -2.28 10.04
N GLN A 49 -13.78 -3.42 9.92
CA GLN A 49 -12.46 -3.70 10.54
C GLN A 49 -11.24 -3.36 9.66
N TYR A 50 -11.42 -2.72 8.49
CA TYR A 50 -10.32 -2.38 7.57
C TYR A 50 -9.56 -1.07 7.91
N GLY A 51 -9.53 -0.65 9.18
CA GLY A 51 -9.11 0.69 9.57
C GLY A 51 -7.61 0.96 9.73
N ASN A 52 -6.72 -0.04 9.66
CA ASN A 52 -5.32 0.13 10.09
C ASN A 52 -4.26 -0.53 9.19
N ASP A 53 -4.59 -0.94 7.97
CA ASP A 53 -3.58 -1.47 7.06
C ASP A 53 -2.56 -0.39 6.66
N VAL A 54 -1.29 -0.77 6.54
CA VAL A 54 -0.24 0.08 5.96
C VAL A 54 -0.72 0.57 4.59
N THR A 55 -0.67 1.88 4.32
CA THR A 55 -1.22 2.42 3.07
C THR A 55 -0.17 2.62 1.99
N ILE A 56 -0.58 2.82 0.73
CA ILE A 56 0.34 3.19 -0.35
C ILE A 56 1.09 4.49 -0.03
N LEU A 57 0.48 5.42 0.71
CA LEU A 57 1.16 6.61 1.21
C LEU A 57 2.33 6.28 2.13
N ASP A 58 2.15 5.32 3.04
CA ASP A 58 3.21 4.89 3.96
C ASP A 58 4.40 4.27 3.22
N LEU A 59 4.10 3.52 2.15
CA LEU A 59 5.11 2.95 1.27
C LEU A 59 5.90 4.02 0.52
N LEU A 60 5.21 5.04 0.00
CA LEU A 60 5.82 6.14 -0.74
C LEU A 60 6.72 7.04 0.10
N ASP A 61 6.47 7.13 1.40
CA ASP A 61 7.33 7.86 2.33
C ASP A 61 8.66 7.10 2.60
N ASN A 62 8.77 5.83 2.19
CA ASN A 62 10.00 5.03 2.26
C ASN A 62 10.70 4.92 0.89
N VAL A 63 11.59 5.87 0.60
CA VAL A 63 12.29 5.97 -0.70
C VAL A 63 13.09 4.71 -1.05
N GLY A 64 13.74 4.07 -0.07
CA GLY A 64 14.52 2.85 -0.31
C GLY A 64 13.64 1.69 -0.79
N VAL A 65 12.49 1.52 -0.16
CA VAL A 65 11.49 0.52 -0.52
C VAL A 65 10.91 0.79 -1.90
N VAL A 66 10.60 2.05 -2.21
CA VAL A 66 10.08 2.43 -3.52
C VAL A 66 11.11 2.10 -4.60
N HIS A 67 12.40 2.33 -4.36
CA HIS A 67 13.46 1.94 -5.28
C HIS A 67 13.57 0.42 -5.44
N GLU A 68 13.51 -0.34 -4.34
CA GLU A 68 13.59 -1.80 -4.38
C GLU A 68 12.38 -2.41 -5.10
N LEU A 69 11.17 -1.94 -4.81
CA LEU A 69 9.96 -2.31 -5.53
C LEU A 69 10.06 -1.96 -7.00
N SER A 70 10.51 -0.74 -7.33
CA SER A 70 10.68 -0.33 -8.73
C SER A 70 11.68 -1.25 -9.44
N ALA A 71 12.79 -1.62 -8.81
CA ALA A 71 13.77 -2.53 -9.39
C ALA A 71 13.18 -3.93 -9.69
N GLN A 72 12.32 -4.47 -8.81
CA GLN A 72 11.67 -5.76 -9.05
C GLN A 72 10.51 -5.67 -10.05
N LEU A 73 9.77 -4.58 -10.04
CA LEU A 73 8.51 -4.45 -10.78
C LEU A 73 8.69 -3.88 -12.19
N ASP A 74 9.74 -3.08 -12.38
CA ASP A 74 10.11 -2.49 -13.66
C ASP A 74 10.99 -3.42 -14.50
N ASP A 75 11.27 -4.63 -14.03
CA ASP A 75 11.94 -5.66 -14.82
C ASP A 75 11.16 -5.91 -16.13
N TYR A 76 11.82 -5.55 -17.24
CA TYR A 76 11.27 -5.53 -18.59
C TYR A 76 10.71 -6.88 -19.02
N GLN A 77 11.24 -7.97 -18.48
CA GLN A 77 10.78 -9.31 -18.82
C GLN A 77 9.39 -9.63 -18.26
N ASN A 78 9.00 -9.00 -17.16
CA ASN A 78 7.82 -9.41 -16.40
C ASN A 78 6.57 -8.54 -16.65
N ARG A 79 6.71 -7.34 -17.24
CA ARG A 79 5.60 -6.38 -17.53
C ARG A 79 4.54 -6.32 -16.41
N TRP A 80 4.96 -6.51 -15.17
CA TRP A 80 4.03 -6.81 -14.08
C TRP A 80 3.22 -5.59 -13.67
N TYR A 81 3.82 -4.40 -13.77
CA TYR A 81 3.12 -3.12 -13.58
C TYR A 81 1.87 -3.00 -14.46
N LEU A 82 1.87 -3.54 -15.70
CA LEU A 82 0.67 -3.56 -16.56
C LEU A 82 -0.40 -4.48 -15.99
N ARG A 83 -0.02 -5.66 -15.48
CA ARG A 83 -0.97 -6.60 -14.87
C ARG A 83 -1.54 -6.06 -13.58
N LEU A 84 -0.73 -5.41 -12.75
CA LEU A 84 -1.16 -4.71 -11.55
C LEU A 84 -2.11 -3.56 -11.90
N ALA A 85 -1.74 -2.71 -12.85
CA ALA A 85 -2.58 -1.61 -13.30
C ALA A 85 -3.90 -2.10 -13.92
N GLN A 86 -3.89 -3.20 -14.67
CA GLN A 86 -5.09 -3.84 -15.22
C GLN A 86 -5.96 -4.48 -14.13
N TRP A 87 -5.36 -5.12 -13.14
CA TRP A 87 -6.09 -5.73 -12.04
C TRP A 87 -6.82 -4.67 -11.22
N LEU A 88 -6.10 -3.60 -10.86
CA LEU A 88 -6.68 -2.47 -10.13
C LEU A 88 -7.69 -1.68 -10.99
N SER A 89 -7.49 -1.57 -12.30
CA SER A 89 -8.45 -0.89 -13.18
C SER A 89 -9.75 -1.67 -13.35
N LYS A 90 -9.68 -3.02 -13.40
CA LYS A 90 -10.86 -3.89 -13.43
C LYS A 90 -11.72 -3.74 -12.19
N GLU A 91 -11.11 -3.53 -11.03
CA GLU A 91 -11.84 -3.26 -9.79
C GLU A 91 -12.37 -1.82 -9.70
N ARG A 92 -11.84 -0.87 -10.50
CA ARG A 92 -12.00 0.57 -10.22
C ARG A 92 -12.44 1.44 -11.40
N LEU A 93 -12.82 0.86 -12.53
CA LEU A 93 -13.26 1.60 -13.72
C LEU A 93 -12.27 2.72 -14.12
N ILE A 94 -10.95 2.49 -13.97
CA ILE A 94 -9.95 3.48 -14.39
C ILE A 94 -10.03 3.62 -15.91
N SER A 95 -10.22 4.85 -16.41
CA SER A 95 -10.32 5.11 -17.85
C SER A 95 -9.07 4.66 -18.58
N THR A 96 -9.25 4.05 -19.76
CA THR A 96 -8.18 3.60 -20.66
C THR A 96 -7.15 4.69 -20.95
N THR A 97 -7.58 5.96 -21.04
CA THR A 97 -6.68 7.12 -21.23
C THR A 97 -5.66 7.33 -20.12
N LYS A 98 -5.97 6.97 -18.86
CA LYS A 98 -5.01 7.05 -17.74
C LYS A 98 -4.00 5.90 -17.81
N PHE A 99 -4.45 4.73 -18.27
CA PHE A 99 -3.57 3.58 -18.51
C PHE A 99 -2.54 3.89 -19.60
N ASP A 100 -2.96 4.53 -20.70
CA ASP A 100 -2.05 4.97 -21.78
C ASP A 100 -0.99 5.96 -21.30
N HIS A 101 -1.28 6.74 -20.25
CA HIS A 101 -0.34 7.68 -19.67
C HIS A 101 0.74 6.97 -18.85
N LEU A 102 0.36 5.93 -18.10
CA LEU A 102 1.32 5.06 -17.40
C LEU A 102 2.21 4.29 -18.39
N GLU A 103 1.63 3.78 -19.47
CA GLU A 103 2.38 3.10 -20.53
C GLU A 103 3.34 4.06 -21.24
N ARG A 104 2.93 5.30 -21.53
CA ARG A 104 3.83 6.33 -22.07
C ARG A 104 4.94 6.71 -21.11
N ALA A 105 4.66 6.81 -19.80
CA ALA A 105 5.69 7.06 -18.80
C ALA A 105 6.72 5.93 -18.72
N PHE A 106 6.30 4.67 -18.91
CA PHE A 106 7.20 3.52 -19.05
C PHE A 106 8.15 3.69 -20.25
N HIS A 107 7.60 3.99 -21.42
CA HIS A 107 8.40 4.14 -22.64
C HIS A 107 9.27 5.41 -22.67
N GLY A 108 8.95 6.40 -21.82
CA GLY A 108 9.72 7.64 -21.67
C GLY A 108 10.99 7.53 -20.82
N GLY A 109 11.36 6.34 -20.35
CA GLY A 109 12.57 6.13 -19.54
C GLY A 109 12.42 6.46 -18.05
N GLY A 110 11.18 6.60 -17.55
CA GLY A 110 10.89 6.71 -16.11
C GLY A 110 10.71 5.34 -15.45
N SER A 111 10.49 5.33 -14.14
CA SER A 111 10.01 4.14 -13.40
C SER A 111 8.47 4.05 -13.48
N PRO A 112 7.92 3.05 -14.16
CA PRO A 112 6.48 2.77 -14.24
C PRO A 112 5.86 2.51 -12.88
N THR A 113 6.57 1.77 -12.03
CA THR A 113 6.15 1.52 -10.65
C THR A 113 6.04 2.81 -9.86
N LEU A 114 7.02 3.70 -9.97
CA LEU A 114 6.97 5.01 -9.33
C LEU A 114 5.84 5.88 -9.89
N ALA A 115 5.62 5.88 -11.20
CA ALA A 115 4.52 6.62 -11.82
C ALA A 115 3.15 6.09 -11.35
N TRP A 116 2.99 4.77 -11.26
CA TRP A 116 1.79 4.13 -10.74
C TRP A 116 1.59 4.44 -9.24
N LEU A 117 2.61 4.31 -8.40
CA LEU A 117 2.52 4.65 -6.98
C LEU A 117 2.12 6.13 -6.78
N ASN A 118 2.75 7.05 -7.52
CA ASN A 118 2.39 8.48 -7.47
C ASN A 118 0.96 8.76 -7.97
N ALA A 119 0.48 8.01 -8.97
CA ALA A 119 -0.91 8.11 -9.37
C ALA A 119 -1.85 7.64 -8.25
N ASN A 120 -1.54 6.53 -7.58
CA ASN A 120 -2.34 6.03 -6.45
C ASN A 120 -2.31 7.00 -5.28
N LYS A 121 -1.19 7.68 -5.01
CA LYS A 121 -1.14 8.77 -4.02
C LYS A 121 -2.20 9.85 -4.25
N VAL A 122 -2.49 10.17 -5.51
CA VAL A 122 -3.44 11.22 -5.88
C VAL A 122 -4.87 10.70 -5.87
N TYR A 123 -5.09 9.51 -6.43
CA TYR A 123 -6.45 9.00 -6.66
C TYR A 123 -6.98 8.14 -5.51
N HIS A 124 -6.09 7.42 -4.82
CA HIS A 124 -6.41 6.45 -3.77
C HIS A 124 -5.35 6.41 -2.67
N PRO A 125 -5.13 7.54 -1.95
CA PRO A 125 -4.09 7.65 -0.92
C PRO A 125 -4.25 6.63 0.21
N ASP A 126 -5.49 6.25 0.50
CA ASP A 126 -5.86 5.36 1.61
C ASP A 126 -5.93 3.89 1.21
N ASP A 127 -5.49 3.56 -0.01
CA ASP A 127 -5.40 2.17 -0.41
C ASP A 127 -4.44 1.40 0.47
N ALA A 128 -4.96 0.32 1.03
CA ALA A 128 -4.19 -0.62 1.81
C ALA A 128 -3.18 -1.37 0.93
N ILE A 129 -1.96 -1.53 1.44
CA ILE A 129 -0.90 -2.36 0.88
C ILE A 129 -1.36 -3.82 0.75
N SER A 130 -2.37 -4.25 1.52
CA SER A 130 -2.99 -5.57 1.38
C SER A 130 -3.46 -5.85 -0.06
N LYS A 131 -4.02 -4.87 -0.78
CA LYS A 131 -4.39 -5.03 -2.20
C LYS A 131 -3.18 -5.27 -3.11
N LEU A 132 -2.07 -4.56 -2.85
CA LEU A 132 -0.82 -4.78 -3.59
C LEU A 132 -0.26 -6.18 -3.30
N LYS A 133 -0.35 -6.62 -2.04
CA LYS A 133 0.05 -7.96 -1.59
C LYS A 133 -0.80 -9.05 -2.22
N GLU A 134 -2.13 -8.90 -2.25
CA GLU A 134 -3.05 -9.82 -2.93
C GLU A 134 -2.71 -9.96 -4.41
N CYS A 135 -2.44 -8.84 -5.09
CA CYS A 135 -1.99 -8.89 -6.48
C CYS A 135 -0.66 -9.64 -6.63
N ALA A 136 0.29 -9.44 -5.72
CA ALA A 136 1.56 -10.16 -5.71
C ALA A 136 1.37 -11.66 -5.48
N VAL A 137 0.50 -12.07 -4.54
CA VAL A 137 0.11 -13.47 -4.30
C VAL A 137 -0.49 -14.09 -5.55
N LYS A 138 -1.48 -13.42 -6.16
CA LYS A 138 -2.18 -13.89 -7.37
C LYS A 138 -1.23 -14.14 -8.54
N HIS A 139 -0.18 -13.32 -8.65
CA HIS A 139 0.83 -13.45 -9.70
C HIS A 139 2.08 -14.22 -9.26
N ARG A 140 2.07 -14.83 -8.07
CA ARG A 140 3.17 -15.62 -7.50
C ARG A 140 4.50 -14.84 -7.40
N ARG A 141 4.43 -13.54 -7.12
CA ARG A 141 5.59 -12.65 -6.95
C ARG A 141 6.11 -12.68 -5.52
N GLY A 142 6.81 -13.77 -5.19
CA GLY A 142 7.41 -13.97 -3.86
C GLY A 142 8.45 -12.93 -3.48
N ASP A 143 9.16 -12.39 -4.45
CA ASP A 143 10.07 -11.26 -4.33
C ASP A 143 9.37 -9.98 -3.86
N VAL A 144 8.25 -9.63 -4.49
CA VAL A 144 7.46 -8.43 -4.15
C VAL A 144 6.79 -8.60 -2.79
N MET A 145 6.27 -9.79 -2.48
CA MET A 145 5.70 -10.08 -1.16
C MET A 145 6.73 -9.89 -0.04
N LYS A 146 7.97 -10.36 -0.23
CA LYS A 146 9.04 -10.15 0.75
C LYS A 146 9.33 -8.67 0.99
N ILE A 147 9.37 -7.86 -0.07
CA ILE A 147 9.59 -6.42 0.08
C ILE A 147 8.42 -5.78 0.84
N ILE A 148 7.19 -6.10 0.46
CA ILE A 148 5.98 -5.60 1.14
C ILE A 148 5.96 -5.99 2.62
N ASP A 149 6.28 -7.24 2.94
CA ASP A 149 6.31 -7.72 4.31
C ASP A 149 7.42 -7.03 5.13
N HIS A 150 8.59 -6.83 4.52
CA HIS A 150 9.68 -6.08 5.15
C HIS A 150 9.28 -4.64 5.48
N VAL A 151 8.55 -3.98 4.58
CA VAL A 151 8.01 -2.62 4.79
C VAL A 151 7.01 -2.59 5.93
N ALA A 152 6.07 -3.53 5.92
CA ALA A 152 5.06 -3.62 6.95
C ALA A 152 5.71 -3.80 8.32
N ASP A 153 6.78 -4.61 8.39
CA ASP A 153 7.54 -4.85 9.61
C ASP A 153 8.37 -3.63 10.05
N ASP A 154 9.01 -2.92 9.12
CA ASP A 154 9.82 -1.73 9.41
C ASP A 154 9.01 -0.49 9.78
N LEU A 155 7.70 -0.53 9.55
CA LEU A 155 6.77 0.52 9.93
C LEU A 155 6.01 0.21 11.23
N ARG A 156 6.14 -0.97 11.84
CA ARG A 156 5.42 -1.29 13.08
C ARG A 156 5.85 -0.42 14.24
N MET A 157 4.94 -0.14 15.18
CA MET A 157 5.29 0.55 16.43
C MET A 157 6.42 -0.13 17.23
N SER A 158 6.56 -1.45 17.11
CA SER A 158 7.64 -2.22 17.72
C SER A 158 9.05 -1.83 17.25
N VAL A 159 9.16 -1.15 16.11
CA VAL A 159 10.42 -0.62 15.59
C VAL A 159 10.98 0.51 16.44
N LEU A 160 10.11 1.30 17.09
CA LEU A 160 10.56 2.36 17.98
C LEU A 160 11.22 1.73 19.21
N SER A 161 12.46 2.12 19.52
CA SER A 161 13.10 1.66 20.75
C SER A 161 12.31 2.14 21.97
N LEU A 162 12.36 1.37 23.07
CA LEU A 162 11.64 1.74 24.30
C LEU A 162 12.01 3.15 24.79
N GLN A 163 13.27 3.54 24.63
CA GLN A 163 13.73 4.90 24.94
C GLN A 163 13.03 5.97 24.10
N VAL A 164 12.88 5.74 22.79
CA VAL A 164 12.18 6.68 21.90
C VAL A 164 10.69 6.72 22.20
N GLN A 165 10.08 5.58 22.53
CA GLN A 165 8.68 5.54 22.96
C GLN A 165 8.47 6.34 24.25
N HIS A 166 9.36 6.20 25.24
CA HIS A 166 9.32 7.00 26.46
C HIS A 166 9.48 8.49 26.16
N GLN A 167 10.41 8.86 25.29
CA GLN A 167 10.58 10.26 24.88
C GLN A 167 9.32 10.81 24.20
N ILE A 168 8.66 10.03 23.35
CA ILE A 168 7.40 10.41 22.71
C ILE A 168 6.29 10.56 23.76
N ALA A 169 6.20 9.64 24.72
CA ALA A 169 5.23 9.72 25.81
C ALA A 169 5.44 10.99 26.66
N ASP A 170 6.68 11.27 27.05
CA ASP A 170 7.03 12.45 27.83
C ASP A 170 6.71 13.75 27.07
N LEU A 171 6.85 13.75 25.74
CA LEU A 171 6.37 14.86 24.90
C LEU A 171 4.85 14.95 24.97
N LEU A 172 4.12 13.88 24.66
CA LEU A 172 2.66 13.86 24.58
C LEU A 172 1.95 14.19 25.91
N ASP A 173 2.59 13.90 27.04
CA ASP A 173 2.11 14.28 28.37
C ASP A 173 2.17 15.80 28.62
N GLN A 174 3.00 16.53 27.87
CA GLN A 174 3.09 17.99 27.93
C GLN A 174 1.88 18.63 27.25
N THR A 175 1.33 19.63 27.91
CA THR A 175 0.25 20.46 27.37
C THR A 175 0.87 21.62 26.59
N ILE A 176 0.63 21.65 25.28
CA ILE A 176 1.09 22.71 24.38
C ILE A 176 -0.14 23.45 23.89
N VAL A 177 -0.14 24.79 24.00
CA VAL A 177 -1.25 25.63 23.54
C VAL A 177 -1.45 25.43 22.03
N GLY A 178 -2.68 25.09 21.63
CA GLY A 178 -3.03 24.87 20.23
C GLY A 178 -2.63 23.50 19.66
N ALA A 179 -2.09 22.60 20.48
CA ALA A 179 -1.79 21.23 20.07
C ALA A 179 -2.63 20.21 20.86
N SER A 180 -2.89 19.06 20.24
CA SER A 180 -3.60 17.96 20.90
C SER A 180 -2.73 17.29 21.98
N ASN A 181 -3.38 16.79 23.03
CA ASN A 181 -2.76 16.04 24.11
C ASN A 181 -2.89 14.51 23.88
N TRP A 182 -2.37 13.75 24.84
CA TRP A 182 -2.46 12.28 24.84
C TRP A 182 -3.90 11.73 24.79
N GLU A 183 -4.90 12.46 25.26
CA GLU A 183 -6.30 12.00 25.20
C GLU A 183 -6.85 12.02 23.77
N SER A 184 -6.52 13.07 23.02
CA SER A 184 -6.84 13.15 21.59
C SER A 184 -6.09 12.08 20.78
N PHE A 185 -4.87 11.73 21.19
CA PHE A 185 -4.14 10.59 20.64
C PHE A 185 -4.91 9.29 20.89
N ALA A 186 -5.24 9.00 22.14
CA ALA A 186 -5.97 7.81 22.53
C ALA A 186 -7.33 7.68 21.81
N SER A 187 -8.14 8.74 21.80
CA SER A 187 -9.42 8.74 21.08
C SER A 187 -9.24 8.49 19.57
N HIS A 188 -8.17 9.01 18.96
CA HIS A 188 -7.91 8.79 17.54
C HIS A 188 -7.65 7.33 17.20
N PHE A 189 -7.07 6.56 18.13
CA PHE A 189 -6.77 5.14 17.96
C PHE A 189 -7.86 4.22 18.52
N GLY A 190 -9.07 4.74 18.73
CA GLY A 190 -10.24 3.95 19.07
C GLY A 190 -10.39 3.61 20.55
N PHE A 191 -9.61 4.22 21.44
CA PHE A 191 -9.82 4.06 22.87
C PHE A 191 -11.12 4.76 23.29
N ASP A 192 -11.99 3.99 23.94
CA ASP A 192 -13.29 4.49 24.39
C ASP A 192 -13.15 5.40 25.61
N TYR A 193 -14.21 6.16 25.91
CA TYR A 193 -14.23 7.08 27.04
C TYR A 193 -13.97 6.37 28.39
N SER A 194 -14.40 5.12 28.54
CA SER A 194 -14.14 4.27 29.71
C SER A 194 -12.64 4.12 29.97
N SER A 195 -11.90 3.76 28.93
CA SER A 195 -10.45 3.56 28.97
C SER A 195 -9.74 4.86 29.29
N LEU A 196 -10.15 5.97 28.65
CA LEU A 196 -9.61 7.31 28.95
C LEU A 196 -9.84 7.72 30.40
N LYS A 197 -11.00 7.40 30.97
CA LYS A 197 -11.32 7.70 32.36
C LYS A 197 -10.40 6.94 33.32
N MET A 198 -10.07 5.68 33.01
CA MET A 198 -9.10 4.91 33.80
C MET A 198 -7.70 5.54 33.73
N PHE A 199 -7.25 5.96 32.55
CA PHE A 199 -5.96 6.66 32.38
C PHE A 199 -5.86 7.95 33.18
N ARG A 200 -6.92 8.77 33.17
CA ARG A 200 -6.98 9.99 33.99
C ARG A 200 -6.88 9.67 35.47
N ALA A 201 -7.58 8.63 35.94
CA ALA A 201 -7.57 8.25 37.34
C ALA A 201 -6.17 7.78 37.80
N GLU A 202 -5.48 6.97 36.99
CA GLU A 202 -4.12 6.51 37.31
C GLU A 202 -3.09 7.66 37.30
N ARG A 203 -3.23 8.63 36.40
CA ARG A 203 -2.36 9.84 36.38
C ARG A 203 -2.44 10.66 37.67
N THR A 204 -3.56 10.63 38.38
CA THR A 204 -3.74 11.39 39.63
C THR A 204 -3.12 10.72 40.85
N LYS A 205 -2.68 9.46 40.74
CA LYS A 205 -2.02 8.76 41.84
C LYS A 205 -0.56 9.20 41.93
N PRO A 206 -0.03 9.46 43.13
CA PRO A 206 1.39 9.76 43.30
C PRO A 206 2.25 8.55 42.90
N GLY A 207 3.00 8.68 41.81
CA GLY A 207 3.90 7.66 41.24
C GLY A 207 4.35 8.01 39.81
N ASP A 208 5.27 7.23 39.23
CA ASP A 208 5.83 7.39 37.88
C ASP A 208 4.88 6.98 36.73
N PHE A 209 3.58 6.88 36.98
CA PHE A 209 2.63 6.42 35.98
C PHE A 209 2.41 7.50 34.90
N SER A 210 2.88 7.22 33.68
CA SER A 210 2.56 8.00 32.48
C SER A 210 1.48 7.26 31.68
N PRO A 211 0.26 7.83 31.57
CA PRO A 211 -0.78 7.29 30.70
C PRO A 211 -0.30 7.05 29.28
N THR A 212 0.57 7.92 28.78
CA THR A 212 1.05 7.83 27.41
C THR A 212 2.09 6.74 27.22
N LYS A 213 2.93 6.44 28.22
CA LYS A 213 3.83 5.27 28.17
C LYS A 213 3.03 3.99 28.07
N TRP A 214 2.01 3.85 28.91
CA TRP A 214 1.14 2.68 28.90
C TRP A 214 0.36 2.56 27.59
N LEU A 215 -0.14 3.68 27.06
CA LEU A 215 -0.87 3.67 25.81
C LEU A 215 0.01 3.32 24.61
N LEU A 216 1.25 3.79 24.56
CA LEU A 216 2.20 3.38 23.52
C LEU A 216 2.58 1.90 23.63
N GLU A 217 2.69 1.39 24.87
CA GLU A 217 2.92 -0.03 25.12
C GLU A 217 1.74 -0.89 24.67
N LEU A 218 0.50 -0.47 24.95
CA LEU A 218 -0.69 -1.12 24.42
C LEU A 218 -0.73 -1.08 22.89
N CYS A 219 -0.48 0.07 22.29
CA CYS A 219 -0.42 0.18 20.83
C CYS A 219 0.63 -0.75 20.23
N ARG A 220 1.75 -0.98 20.92
CA ARG A 220 2.79 -1.92 20.49
C ARG A 220 2.37 -3.38 20.61
N ASN A 221 1.69 -3.74 21.69
CA ASN A 221 1.42 -5.14 22.04
C ASN A 221 0.07 -5.65 21.51
N GLU A 222 -0.95 -4.80 21.54
CA GLU A 222 -2.35 -5.17 21.28
C GLU A 222 -2.84 -4.68 19.92
N ASN A 223 -2.14 -3.73 19.28
CA ASN A 223 -2.51 -3.22 17.97
C ASN A 223 -1.36 -3.37 16.94
N PRO A 224 -1.12 -4.59 16.41
CA PRO A 224 -0.04 -4.85 15.46
C PRO A 224 -0.19 -4.08 14.14
N SER A 225 -1.39 -3.58 13.85
CA SER A 225 -1.68 -2.75 12.67
C SER A 225 -1.28 -1.27 12.85
N LEU A 226 -1.01 -0.83 14.08
CA LEU A 226 -0.57 0.54 14.33
C LEU A 226 0.90 0.70 13.90
N THR A 227 1.14 1.69 13.03
CA THR A 227 2.46 1.95 12.45
C THR A 227 3.04 3.25 12.97
N VAL A 228 4.35 3.39 12.85
CA VAL A 228 5.07 4.64 13.09
C VAL A 228 4.55 5.75 12.17
N ASN A 229 4.13 5.43 10.94
CA ASN A 229 3.54 6.41 10.04
C ASN A 229 2.15 6.85 10.49
N HIS A 230 1.32 5.96 11.05
CA HIS A 230 0.07 6.34 11.70
C HIS A 230 0.31 7.37 12.81
N LEU A 231 1.30 7.12 13.66
CA LEU A 231 1.72 8.07 14.71
C LEU A 231 2.21 9.41 14.13
N ILE A 232 3.02 9.41 13.06
CA ILE A 232 3.49 10.63 12.39
C ILE A 232 2.31 11.42 11.79
N ARG A 233 1.40 10.75 11.10
CA ARG A 233 0.23 11.36 10.45
C ARG A 233 -0.67 12.02 11.50
N TRP A 234 -0.98 11.30 12.58
CA TRP A 234 -1.72 11.87 13.70
C TRP A 234 -0.96 13.07 14.30
N ALA A 235 0.33 12.93 14.59
CA ALA A 235 1.12 13.99 15.24
C ALA A 235 1.15 15.28 14.41
N LYS A 236 1.26 15.18 13.07
CA LYS A 236 1.14 16.34 12.17
C LYS A 236 -0.23 17.01 12.29
N LYS A 237 -1.32 16.25 12.23
CA LYS A 237 -2.70 16.76 12.34
C LYS A 237 -2.96 17.38 13.71
N ALA A 238 -2.35 16.82 14.75
CA ALA A 238 -2.41 17.27 16.14
C ALA A 238 -1.56 18.50 16.45
N GLY A 239 -0.75 19.01 15.49
CA GLY A 239 0.19 20.11 15.72
C GLY A 239 1.45 19.72 16.50
N ARG A 240 1.68 18.41 16.72
CA ARG A 240 2.79 17.83 17.50
C ARG A 240 4.05 17.63 16.65
N ASN A 241 4.61 18.72 16.15
CA ASN A 241 5.83 18.71 15.34
C ASN A 241 7.07 18.21 16.13
N ASP A 242 7.04 18.34 17.45
CA ASP A 242 8.00 17.80 18.41
C ASP A 242 8.08 16.26 18.35
N VAL A 243 6.92 15.60 18.34
CA VAL A 243 6.81 14.15 18.20
C VAL A 243 7.27 13.70 16.82
N VAL A 244 6.82 14.36 15.76
CA VAL A 244 7.24 14.06 14.37
C VAL A 244 8.76 14.15 14.22
N LYS A 245 9.37 15.21 14.77
CA LYS A 245 10.82 15.40 14.71
C LYS A 245 11.57 14.28 15.43
N THR A 246 11.12 13.92 16.63
CA THR A 246 11.72 12.84 17.42
C THR A 246 11.71 11.52 16.66
N ILE A 247 10.57 11.15 16.07
CA ILE A 247 10.42 9.92 15.28
C ILE A 247 11.33 9.95 14.05
N LYS A 248 11.33 11.06 13.27
CA LYS A 248 12.16 11.17 12.07
C LYS A 248 13.66 11.06 12.36
N VAL A 249 14.13 11.67 13.46
CA VAL A 249 15.53 11.56 13.89
C VAL A 249 15.91 10.14 14.26
N PHE A 250 14.97 9.37 14.84
CA PHE A 250 15.20 7.97 15.12
C PHE A 250 15.28 7.15 13.82
N LEU A 251 14.31 7.32 12.92
CA LEU A 251 14.26 6.60 11.65
C LEU A 251 15.47 6.89 10.74
N SER A 252 16.01 8.12 10.76
CA SER A 252 17.18 8.47 9.94
C SER A 252 18.50 7.86 10.41
N LYS A 253 18.56 7.31 11.63
CA LYS A 253 19.77 6.71 12.22
C LYS A 253 19.83 5.20 12.02
N ARG A 254 18.78 4.61 11.46
CA ARG A 254 18.65 3.18 11.21
C ARG A 254 19.04 2.88 9.77
#